data_AF-A0A2E5RE19-F1
#
_entry.id   AF-A0A2E5RE19-F1
#
_cell.length_a   1.000
_cell.length_b   1.000
_cell.length_c   1.000
_cell.angle_alpha   90.00
_cell.angle_beta   90.00
_cell.angle_gamma   90.00
#
_symmetry.space_group_name_H-M   'P 1'
#
loop_
_entity.id
_entity.type
_entity.pdbx_description
1 polymer ?
#
loop_
_entity_poly.entity_id
_entity_poly.type
_entity_poly.pdbx_seq_one_letter_code
_entity_poly.pdbx_strand_id
1 'polypeptide(L)'
;MIWLCVMAEDHSSTRGTALGLVLVFLASSMVGCLSETQSVEGIDLIVHYENTNGTIVDSYIDGDHVSTTNVFLDFDFSKTISDTELVEFGIVFFGERPPISIDSNTDSIISVEFPHHGIHEIVAYAINEQDIQENHSIIIRIEQKIEWMESNTYNPQSLTIDPFPNNEGISPSAIIINSTVENPELIENVGGGREVEITWSLVDEQEDACQGRYAVVHEGEQVTWKTIHFNTFELHELRISYDDGQDLINVDQSILIEYSHLESPPTG
;
A
#
# COMPACT_ATOMS: atom_id res chain seq x y z
N MET A 1 16.18 -72.89 -16.64
CA MET A 1 16.86 -72.67 -17.93
C MET A 1 15.93 -73.18 -19.02
N ILE A 2 15.65 -72.33 -20.01
CA ILE A 2 14.51 -72.40 -20.95
C ILE A 2 14.73 -73.46 -22.05
N TRP A 3 13.59 -74.04 -22.53
CA TRP A 3 13.27 -74.84 -23.74
C TRP A 3 12.64 -76.19 -23.31
N LEU A 4 11.51 -76.72 -23.82
CA LEU A 4 10.72 -76.73 -25.07
C LEU A 4 9.24 -77.04 -24.63
N CYS A 5 8.14 -76.99 -25.41
CA CYS A 5 7.87 -77.35 -26.80
C CYS A 5 6.46 -76.84 -27.22
N VAL A 6 6.17 -77.01 -28.50
CA VAL A 6 5.11 -76.44 -29.36
C VAL A 6 3.78 -77.24 -29.37
N MET A 7 2.67 -76.47 -29.39
CA MET A 7 1.33 -76.56 -30.04
C MET A 7 0.63 -77.90 -30.42
N ALA A 8 -0.71 -77.89 -30.26
CA ALA A 8 -1.77 -78.34 -31.20
C ALA A 8 -3.17 -77.90 -30.66
N GLU A 9 -3.90 -76.96 -31.30
CA GLU A 9 -5.05 -77.13 -32.24
C GLU A 9 -6.33 -77.81 -31.69
N ASP A 10 -7.50 -77.13 -31.73
CA ASP A 10 -8.54 -77.25 -32.79
C ASP A 10 -9.94 -76.69 -32.35
N HIS A 11 -10.84 -76.57 -33.32
CA HIS A 11 -11.99 -75.69 -33.56
C HIS A 11 -13.37 -75.93 -32.86
N SER A 12 -14.08 -74.79 -32.75
CA SER A 12 -15.53 -74.43 -32.70
C SER A 12 -16.69 -75.43 -32.49
N SER A 13 -17.63 -75.03 -31.61
CA SER A 13 -19.11 -75.22 -31.63
C SER A 13 -19.69 -74.19 -30.62
N THR A 14 -20.82 -73.47 -30.75
CA THR A 14 -22.21 -73.90 -30.91
C THR A 14 -23.13 -72.64 -30.98
N ARG A 15 -24.33 -72.79 -31.56
CA ARG A 15 -25.43 -71.82 -31.69
C ARG A 15 -25.97 -71.28 -30.34
N GLY A 16 -26.43 -70.01 -30.31
CA GLY A 16 -27.20 -69.44 -29.20
C GLY A 16 -28.34 -68.54 -29.67
N THR A 17 -29.57 -68.93 -29.35
CA THR A 17 -30.78 -68.06 -29.34
C THR A 17 -31.39 -68.16 -27.95
N ALA A 18 -31.41 -67.06 -27.20
CA ALA A 18 -32.21 -66.93 -25.98
C ALA A 18 -32.74 -65.50 -25.89
N LEU A 19 -34.06 -65.40 -26.03
CA LEU A 19 -34.90 -64.22 -25.90
C LEU A 19 -35.18 -63.95 -24.41
N GLY A 20 -35.16 -62.67 -24.01
CA GLY A 20 -36.05 -62.14 -22.98
C GLY A 20 -35.49 -62.00 -21.56
N LEU A 21 -35.19 -60.75 -21.15
CA LEU A 21 -35.52 -60.15 -19.84
C LEU A 21 -34.84 -58.77 -19.69
N VAL A 22 -35.42 -57.70 -20.23
CA VAL A 22 -35.10 -56.32 -19.80
C VAL A 22 -36.34 -55.44 -20.00
N LEU A 23 -37.25 -55.40 -19.02
CA LEU A 23 -38.40 -54.50 -19.04
C LEU A 23 -38.91 -54.16 -17.63
N VAL A 24 -38.01 -53.85 -16.70
CA VAL A 24 -38.35 -53.28 -15.38
C VAL A 24 -37.27 -52.27 -14.98
N PHE A 25 -37.32 -51.06 -15.54
CA PHE A 25 -36.63 -49.88 -15.01
C PHE A 25 -37.27 -48.63 -15.62
N LEU A 26 -38.35 -48.11 -15.03
CA LEU A 26 -38.89 -46.77 -15.29
C LEU A 26 -40.03 -46.48 -14.31
N ALA A 27 -39.70 -46.03 -13.08
CA ALA A 27 -40.57 -45.19 -12.24
C ALA A 27 -39.94 -44.96 -10.85
N SER A 28 -39.02 -43.99 -10.74
CA SER A 28 -38.77 -43.30 -9.47
C SER A 28 -37.85 -42.09 -9.69
N SER A 29 -38.40 -40.96 -10.14
CA SER A 29 -37.66 -39.69 -10.12
C SER A 29 -38.60 -38.48 -10.21
N MET A 30 -39.43 -38.26 -9.19
CA MET A 30 -40.11 -36.97 -8.96
C MET A 30 -40.30 -36.78 -7.45
N VAL A 31 -39.20 -36.57 -6.72
CA VAL A 31 -39.25 -35.83 -5.44
C VAL A 31 -38.58 -34.50 -5.74
N GLY A 32 -39.37 -33.54 -6.20
CA GLY A 32 -38.95 -32.15 -6.33
C GLY A 32 -38.84 -31.59 -4.92
N CYS A 33 -37.61 -31.42 -4.45
CA CYS A 33 -37.34 -30.58 -3.30
C CYS A 33 -37.64 -29.13 -3.74
N LEU A 34 -38.84 -28.64 -3.43
CA LEU A 34 -39.09 -27.20 -3.39
C LEU A 34 -38.26 -26.67 -2.21
N SER A 35 -37.02 -26.29 -2.50
CA SER A 35 -36.34 -25.34 -1.63
C SER A 35 -37.04 -24.00 -1.87
N GLU A 36 -37.98 -23.68 -0.99
CA GLU A 36 -38.41 -22.31 -0.77
C GLU A 36 -37.13 -21.54 -0.40
N THR A 37 -36.55 -20.82 -1.36
CA THR A 37 -35.51 -19.85 -1.07
C THR A 37 -36.21 -18.77 -0.27
N GLN A 38 -36.20 -18.90 1.06
CA GLN A 38 -36.38 -17.75 1.93
C GLN A 38 -35.41 -16.69 1.41
N SER A 39 -35.95 -15.56 0.95
CA SER A 39 -35.14 -14.36 0.79
C SER A 39 -34.45 -14.16 2.12
N VAL A 40 -33.13 -14.27 2.15
CA VAL A 40 -32.37 -13.89 3.34
C VAL A 40 -32.65 -12.41 3.50
N GLU A 41 -33.44 -12.05 4.52
CA GLU A 41 -33.55 -10.66 4.96
C GLU A 41 -32.12 -10.17 5.19
N GLY A 42 -31.73 -9.10 4.50
CA GLY A 42 -30.33 -8.75 4.35
C GLY A 42 -30.05 -7.26 4.39
N ILE A 43 -28.75 -6.96 4.39
CA ILE A 43 -28.23 -5.61 4.18
C ILE A 43 -27.55 -5.63 2.80
N ASP A 44 -27.92 -4.69 1.93
CA ASP A 44 -27.15 -4.37 0.74
C ASP A 44 -26.17 -3.26 1.11
N LEU A 45 -24.98 -3.66 1.55
CA LEU A 45 -23.95 -2.76 2.05
C LEU A 45 -23.26 -2.04 0.88
N ILE A 46 -23.48 -0.73 0.81
CA ILE A 46 -22.88 0.15 -0.20
C ILE A 46 -22.10 1.24 0.53
N VAL A 47 -20.78 1.20 0.39
CA VAL A 47 -19.84 2.16 0.97
C VAL A 47 -19.15 2.93 -0.15
N HIS A 48 -19.40 4.23 -0.22
CA HIS A 48 -18.76 5.14 -1.17
C HIS A 48 -17.50 5.76 -0.57
N TYR A 49 -16.43 5.82 -1.35
CA TYR A 49 -15.19 6.50 -1.01
C TYR A 49 -14.55 7.05 -2.28
N GLU A 50 -14.10 8.31 -2.22
CA GLU A 50 -13.48 9.00 -3.36
C GLU A 50 -12.02 8.58 -3.58
N ASN A 51 -11.31 8.31 -2.49
CA ASN A 51 -9.89 7.94 -2.52
C ASN A 51 -9.63 6.78 -1.57
N THR A 52 -8.71 5.92 -1.96
CA THR A 52 -8.13 4.83 -1.15
C THR A 52 -6.61 4.99 -1.06
N ASN A 53 -6.12 6.19 -1.34
CA ASN A 53 -4.72 6.52 -1.23
C ASN A 53 -4.53 7.93 -0.67
N GLY A 54 -3.32 8.19 -0.21
CA GLY A 54 -2.90 9.49 0.26
C GLY A 54 -1.43 9.49 0.64
N THR A 55 -0.91 10.66 0.96
CA THR A 55 0.49 10.85 1.32
C THR A 55 0.56 11.62 2.63
N ILE A 56 1.17 11.02 3.65
CA ILE A 56 1.56 11.72 4.87
C ILE A 56 2.75 12.62 4.52
N VAL A 57 2.75 13.86 4.97
CA VAL A 57 3.86 14.79 4.72
C VAL A 57 4.47 15.25 6.03
N ASP A 58 5.72 14.86 6.27
CA ASP A 58 6.54 15.37 7.36
C ASP A 58 7.42 16.50 6.84
N SER A 59 7.53 17.58 7.61
CA SER A 59 8.34 18.74 7.27
C SER A 59 9.41 18.97 8.33
N TYR A 60 10.62 19.24 7.87
CA TYR A 60 11.80 19.49 8.69
C TYR A 60 12.46 20.79 8.26
N ILE A 61 12.90 21.58 9.25
CA ILE A 61 13.66 22.81 9.02
C ILE A 61 14.90 22.76 9.91
N ASP A 62 16.08 22.91 9.31
CA ASP A 62 17.38 22.90 10.00
C ASP A 62 17.55 21.68 10.95
N GLY A 63 17.05 20.51 10.51
CA GLY A 63 17.08 19.26 11.27
C GLY A 63 15.89 18.99 12.17
N ASP A 64 15.15 20.03 12.53
CA ASP A 64 14.06 19.94 13.48
C ASP A 64 12.75 19.60 12.77
N HIS A 65 12.05 18.58 13.26
CA HIS A 65 10.70 18.27 12.79
C HIS A 65 9.74 19.41 13.15
N VAL A 66 9.10 20.02 12.15
CA VAL A 66 8.20 21.16 12.34
C VAL A 66 6.73 20.80 12.24
N SER A 67 6.34 19.85 11.40
CA SER A 67 4.93 19.47 11.23
C SER A 67 4.74 18.15 10.48
N THR A 68 3.64 17.46 10.80
CA THR A 68 3.10 16.32 10.05
C THR A 68 1.71 16.65 9.52
N THR A 69 1.46 16.38 8.24
CA THR A 69 0.12 16.40 7.63
C THR A 69 -0.36 14.97 7.42
N ASN A 70 -1.38 14.55 8.19
CA ASN A 70 -1.96 13.21 8.11
C ASN A 70 -3.02 13.09 7.01
N VAL A 71 -3.32 11.85 6.62
CA VAL A 71 -4.35 11.53 5.63
C VAL A 71 -5.67 11.24 6.35
N PHE A 72 -6.76 11.84 5.87
CA PHE A 72 -8.13 11.56 6.28
C PHE A 72 -8.91 11.04 5.08
N LEU A 73 -9.57 9.90 5.22
CA LEU A 73 -10.44 9.32 4.18
C LEU A 73 -11.85 9.16 4.73
N ASP A 74 -12.83 9.54 3.92
CA ASP A 74 -14.25 9.47 4.27
C ASP A 74 -14.90 8.25 3.62
N PHE A 75 -15.69 7.52 4.42
CA PHE A 75 -16.47 6.35 4.00
C PHE A 75 -17.95 6.67 4.19
N ASP A 76 -18.69 6.77 3.08
CA ASP A 76 -20.11 7.14 3.06
C ASP A 76 -21.02 5.91 2.89
N PHE A 77 -21.81 5.64 3.90
CA PHE A 77 -22.80 4.57 3.97
C PHE A 77 -24.20 5.02 3.52
N SER A 78 -24.38 6.25 3.02
CA SER A 78 -25.69 6.84 2.68
C SER A 78 -26.52 6.07 1.65
N LYS A 79 -25.88 5.16 0.91
CA LYS A 79 -26.53 4.28 -0.08
C LYS A 79 -26.79 2.86 0.43
N THR A 80 -26.32 2.52 1.62
CA THR A 80 -26.61 1.23 2.25
C THR A 80 -28.09 1.13 2.55
N ILE A 81 -28.69 0.00 2.19
CA ILE A 81 -30.10 -0.30 2.44
C ILE A 81 -30.22 -1.65 3.16
N SER A 82 -31.28 -1.81 3.95
CA SER A 82 -31.60 -3.08 4.59
C SER A 82 -33.10 -3.32 4.56
N ASP A 83 -33.50 -4.60 4.63
CA ASP A 83 -34.91 -5.00 4.76
C ASP A 83 -35.53 -4.53 6.09
N THR A 84 -34.69 -4.19 7.06
CA THR A 84 -35.05 -3.79 8.43
C THR A 84 -34.27 -2.55 8.85
N GLU A 85 -34.58 -1.95 10.01
CA GLU A 85 -33.94 -0.69 10.42
C GLU A 85 -32.43 -0.89 10.63
N LEU A 86 -31.61 -0.09 9.95
CA LEU A 86 -30.17 0.00 10.20
C LEU A 86 -29.96 0.66 11.58
N VAL A 87 -28.96 0.18 12.31
CA VAL A 87 -28.66 0.65 13.67
C VAL A 87 -27.26 1.25 13.72
N GLU A 88 -26.27 0.59 13.12
CA GLU A 88 -24.86 0.98 13.24
C GLU A 88 -24.14 0.90 11.90
N PHE A 89 -23.28 1.88 11.64
CA PHE A 89 -22.21 1.79 10.64
C PHE A 89 -20.87 1.80 11.35
N GLY A 90 -19.89 1.08 10.82
CA GLY A 90 -18.56 1.10 11.41
C GLY A 90 -17.42 0.68 10.49
N ILE A 91 -16.21 0.94 10.97
CA ILE A 91 -14.93 0.57 10.37
C ILE A 91 -14.14 -0.23 11.40
N VAL A 92 -13.74 -1.44 11.03
CA VAL A 92 -12.80 -2.28 11.79
C VAL A 92 -11.43 -2.21 11.14
N PHE A 93 -10.40 -2.10 11.97
CA PHE A 93 -9.01 -2.11 11.57
C PHE A 93 -8.39 -3.46 11.91
N PHE A 94 -7.43 -3.90 11.10
CA PHE A 94 -6.57 -5.01 11.48
C PHE A 94 -5.51 -4.52 12.47
N GLY A 95 -5.18 -5.34 13.47
CA GLY A 95 -4.22 -4.99 14.53
C GLY A 95 -4.90 -4.50 15.81
N GLU A 96 -4.25 -3.58 16.53
CA GLU A 96 -4.66 -3.15 17.88
C GLU A 96 -5.56 -1.90 17.89
N ARG A 97 -5.81 -1.27 16.74
CA ARG A 97 -6.64 -0.07 16.66
C ARG A 97 -8.12 -0.42 16.92
N PRO A 98 -8.81 0.26 17.87
CA PRO A 98 -10.22 0.01 18.13
C PRO A 98 -11.09 0.36 16.92
N PRO A 99 -12.23 -0.31 16.74
CA PRO A 99 -13.18 0.03 15.68
C PRO A 99 -13.77 1.43 15.92
N ILE A 100 -14.18 2.06 14.83
CA ILE A 100 -14.94 3.32 14.85
C ILE A 100 -16.36 2.99 14.40
N SER A 101 -17.37 3.43 15.14
CA SER A 101 -18.77 3.24 14.75
C SER A 101 -19.63 4.46 15.07
N ILE A 102 -20.73 4.57 14.33
CA ILE A 102 -21.72 5.64 14.45
C ILE A 102 -23.13 5.05 14.41
N ASP A 103 -24.06 5.73 15.09
CA ASP A 103 -25.49 5.43 14.98
C ASP A 103 -25.98 5.86 13.60
N SER A 104 -26.57 4.92 12.85
CA SER A 104 -27.01 5.15 11.47
C SER A 104 -28.16 6.17 11.33
N ASN A 105 -28.85 6.49 12.43
CA ASN A 105 -29.86 7.55 12.48
C ASN A 105 -29.26 8.95 12.69
N THR A 106 -27.97 9.04 13.02
CA THR A 106 -27.29 10.31 13.32
C THR A 106 -26.45 10.80 12.14
N ASP A 107 -25.65 9.91 11.55
CA ASP A 107 -24.77 10.22 10.42
C ASP A 107 -24.59 8.96 9.55
N SER A 108 -24.13 9.14 8.32
CA SER A 108 -23.77 8.05 7.40
C SER A 108 -22.32 8.11 6.94
N ILE A 109 -21.54 9.09 7.38
CA ILE A 109 -20.14 9.26 6.95
C ILE A 109 -19.20 9.02 8.13
N ILE A 110 -18.22 8.13 7.93
CA ILE A 110 -17.13 7.90 8.88
C ILE A 110 -15.83 8.44 8.28
N SER A 111 -15.26 9.45 8.92
CA SER A 111 -13.93 9.98 8.58
C SER A 111 -12.85 9.27 9.38
N VAL A 112 -11.84 8.73 8.69
CA VAL A 112 -10.78 7.92 9.28
C VAL A 112 -9.42 8.57 9.01
N GLU A 113 -8.71 8.88 10.10
CA GLU A 113 -7.31 9.28 10.06
C GLU A 113 -6.39 8.06 9.86
N PHE A 114 -5.39 8.20 9.00
CA PHE A 114 -4.28 7.27 8.80
C PHE A 114 -2.96 7.96 9.19
N PRO A 115 -2.45 7.72 10.41
CA PRO A 115 -1.25 8.40 10.92
C PRO A 115 0.07 7.74 10.51
N HIS A 116 0.01 6.60 9.81
CA HIS A 116 1.19 5.84 9.40
C HIS A 116 1.10 5.44 7.93
N HIS A 117 2.23 5.49 7.24
CA HIS A 117 2.34 4.99 5.88
C HIS A 117 2.34 3.45 5.86
N GLY A 118 1.95 2.89 4.73
CA GLY A 118 1.73 1.45 4.57
C GLY A 118 0.54 1.11 3.70
N ILE A 119 0.42 -0.17 3.40
CA ILE A 119 -0.80 -0.76 2.86
C ILE A 119 -1.67 -1.18 4.04
N HIS A 120 -2.82 -0.55 4.20
CA HIS A 120 -3.80 -0.81 5.26
C HIS A 120 -4.95 -1.62 4.70
N GLU A 121 -5.38 -2.64 5.44
CA GLU A 121 -6.66 -3.29 5.20
C GLU A 121 -7.64 -2.81 6.26
N ILE A 122 -8.87 -2.49 5.86
CA ILE A 122 -9.98 -2.18 6.77
C ILE A 122 -11.23 -2.94 6.35
N VAL A 123 -12.16 -3.12 7.28
CA VAL A 123 -13.48 -3.69 7.01
C VAL A 123 -14.54 -2.67 7.39
N ALA A 124 -15.26 -2.17 6.39
CA ALA A 124 -16.47 -1.40 6.61
C ALA A 124 -17.64 -2.35 6.87
N TYR A 125 -18.53 -2.02 7.81
CA TYR A 125 -19.66 -2.85 8.17
C TYR A 125 -20.91 -2.05 8.49
N ALA A 126 -22.06 -2.71 8.38
CA ALA A 126 -23.35 -2.19 8.83
C ALA A 126 -24.10 -3.28 9.63
N ILE A 127 -24.84 -2.86 10.65
CA ILE A 127 -25.66 -3.73 11.51
C ILE A 127 -27.10 -3.21 11.52
N ASN A 128 -28.07 -4.12 11.43
CA ASN A 128 -29.51 -3.81 11.55
C ASN A 128 -30.09 -4.22 12.92
N GLU A 129 -31.37 -3.91 13.16
CA GLU A 129 -32.07 -4.16 14.43
C GLU A 129 -32.24 -5.66 14.78
N GLN A 130 -31.98 -6.57 13.83
CA GLN A 130 -31.97 -8.02 14.02
C GLN A 130 -30.55 -8.56 14.30
N ASP A 131 -29.58 -7.68 14.54
CA ASP A 131 -28.16 -8.00 14.73
C ASP A 131 -27.53 -8.71 13.51
N ILE A 132 -28.09 -8.54 12.31
CA ILE A 132 -27.47 -9.00 11.07
C ILE A 132 -26.38 -7.99 10.70
N GLN A 133 -25.18 -8.50 10.41
CA GLN A 133 -24.03 -7.69 10.00
C GLN A 133 -23.57 -8.09 8.61
N GLU A 134 -23.36 -7.09 7.75
CA GLU A 134 -22.67 -7.24 6.47
C GLU A 134 -21.36 -6.47 6.46
N ASN A 135 -20.38 -6.97 5.70
CA ASN A 135 -18.99 -6.50 5.72
C ASN A 135 -18.46 -6.24 4.31
N HIS A 136 -17.61 -5.23 4.16
CA HIS A 136 -16.91 -4.88 2.93
C HIS A 136 -15.43 -4.55 3.22
N SER A 137 -14.51 -5.35 2.68
CA SER A 137 -13.07 -5.11 2.82
C SER A 137 -12.57 -4.05 1.84
N ILE A 138 -11.73 -3.13 2.34
CA ILE A 138 -11.13 -2.04 1.56
C ILE A 138 -9.62 -2.02 1.82
N ILE A 139 -8.82 -1.98 0.76
CA ILE A 139 -7.37 -1.83 0.83
C ILE A 139 -7.03 -0.37 0.56
N ILE A 140 -6.18 0.22 1.41
CA ILE A 140 -5.81 1.63 1.40
C ILE A 140 -4.29 1.74 1.33
N ARG A 141 -3.78 2.63 0.49
CA ARG A 141 -2.35 2.86 0.30
C ARG A 141 -1.94 4.24 0.80
N ILE A 142 -1.17 4.29 1.88
CA ILE A 142 -0.67 5.53 2.44
C ILE A 142 0.83 5.61 2.20
N GLU A 143 1.28 6.63 1.48
CA GLU A 143 2.68 6.95 1.27
C GLU A 143 3.20 7.87 2.37
N GLN A 144 4.52 8.02 2.48
CA GLN A 144 5.15 9.07 3.29
C GLN A 144 6.04 9.93 2.41
N LYS A 145 5.93 11.24 2.59
CA LYS A 145 6.81 12.24 2.00
C LYS A 145 7.51 13.02 3.10
N ILE A 146 8.81 13.18 2.99
CA ILE A 146 9.62 14.03 3.85
C ILE A 146 10.04 15.24 3.02
N GLU A 147 9.70 16.43 3.51
CA GLU A 147 10.16 17.72 3.01
C GLU A 147 11.20 18.27 4.00
N TRP A 148 12.41 18.52 3.53
CA TRP A 148 13.54 18.92 4.36
C TRP A 148 14.16 20.19 3.80
N MET A 149 14.30 21.20 4.65
CA MET A 149 14.92 22.46 4.29
C MET A 149 16.01 22.84 5.28
N GLU A 150 17.18 23.22 4.78
CA GLU A 150 18.21 23.91 5.55
C GLU A 150 18.62 25.17 4.80
N SER A 151 18.77 26.28 5.52
CA SER A 151 19.16 27.56 4.90
C SER A 151 20.47 28.05 5.47
N ASN A 152 21.36 28.52 4.60
CA ASN A 152 22.65 29.12 4.97
C ASN A 152 23.43 28.22 5.94
N THR A 153 23.68 26.97 5.55
CA THR A 153 24.43 26.01 6.36
C THR A 153 25.82 25.74 5.77
N TYR A 154 26.79 25.53 6.65
CA TYR A 154 28.13 25.01 6.31
C TYR A 154 28.26 23.51 6.60
N ASN A 155 27.26 22.93 7.25
CA ASN A 155 27.27 21.56 7.71
C ASN A 155 25.85 20.99 7.57
N PRO A 156 25.45 20.64 6.33
CA PRO A 156 24.19 19.94 6.09
C PRO A 156 24.04 18.78 7.04
N GLN A 157 22.86 18.65 7.64
CA GLN A 157 22.58 17.52 8.50
C GLN A 157 22.19 16.31 7.67
N SER A 158 22.42 15.14 8.24
CA SER A 158 22.02 13.90 7.62
C SER A 158 20.54 13.62 7.87
N LEU A 159 19.85 13.11 6.85
CA LEU A 159 18.46 12.71 6.92
C LEU A 159 18.37 11.19 7.01
N THR A 160 17.86 10.68 8.13
CA THR A 160 17.48 9.27 8.26
C THR A 160 16.17 9.01 7.51
N ILE A 161 16.15 7.96 6.71
CA ILE A 161 14.97 7.49 5.97
C ILE A 161 14.64 6.10 6.51
N ASP A 162 13.48 5.99 7.16
CA ASP A 162 12.94 4.72 7.65
C ASP A 162 11.83 4.24 6.70
N PRO A 163 12.08 3.23 5.84
CA PRO A 163 11.07 2.70 4.94
C PRO A 163 10.13 1.69 5.62
N PHE A 164 10.33 1.32 6.88
CA PHE A 164 9.54 0.27 7.51
C PHE A 164 8.11 0.74 7.79
N PRO A 165 7.07 0.05 7.28
CA PRO A 165 5.70 0.41 7.60
C PRO A 165 5.41 0.14 9.08
N ASN A 166 4.84 1.11 9.79
CA ASN A 166 4.44 0.92 11.20
C ASN A 166 3.28 -0.07 11.37
N ASN A 167 2.59 -0.43 10.29
CA ASN A 167 1.47 -1.37 10.31
C ASN A 167 1.88 -2.83 10.06
N GLU A 168 3.19 -3.14 10.08
CA GLU A 168 3.76 -4.48 9.77
C GLU A 168 3.35 -5.03 8.39
N GLY A 169 2.89 -4.15 7.50
CA GLY A 169 2.39 -4.50 6.18
C GLY A 169 3.51 -4.81 5.17
N ILE A 170 3.10 -4.83 3.90
CA ILE A 170 4.03 -5.00 2.77
C ILE A 170 5.02 -3.84 2.78
N SER A 171 6.31 -4.11 2.55
CA SER A 171 7.33 -3.06 2.42
C SER A 171 7.07 -2.13 1.22
N PRO A 172 7.53 -0.87 1.26
CA PRO A 172 7.47 0.04 0.13
C PRO A 172 8.17 -0.54 -1.09
N SER A 173 7.78 -0.09 -2.28
CA SER A 173 8.36 -0.49 -3.56
C SER A 173 9.63 0.30 -3.89
N ALA A 174 9.73 1.55 -3.46
CA ALA A 174 10.90 2.38 -3.68
C ALA A 174 10.98 3.58 -2.70
N ILE A 175 12.18 4.13 -2.60
CA ILE A 175 12.46 5.45 -2.04
C ILE A 175 12.85 6.35 -3.22
N ILE A 176 12.08 7.42 -3.46
CA ILE A 176 12.34 8.40 -4.51
C ILE A 176 12.92 9.65 -3.86
N ILE A 177 14.11 10.05 -4.28
CA ILE A 177 14.84 11.18 -3.70
C ILE A 177 14.97 12.29 -4.73
N ASN A 178 14.61 13.50 -4.34
CA ASN A 178 14.88 14.73 -5.06
C ASN A 178 15.56 15.72 -4.12
N SER A 179 16.86 15.95 -4.28
CA SER A 179 17.68 16.76 -3.38
C SER A 179 18.38 17.85 -4.16
N THR A 180 18.18 19.10 -3.77
CA THR A 180 18.76 20.29 -4.39
C THR A 180 19.67 20.97 -3.40
N VAL A 181 20.87 21.34 -3.89
CA VAL A 181 21.79 22.23 -3.16
C VAL A 181 21.94 23.50 -3.98
N GLU A 182 21.77 24.63 -3.32
CA GLU A 182 21.97 25.97 -3.86
C GLU A 182 23.17 26.62 -3.16
N ASN A 183 24.04 27.26 -3.93
CA ASN A 183 25.09 28.13 -3.45
C ASN A 183 24.66 29.60 -3.72
N PRO A 184 23.96 30.26 -2.79
CA PRO A 184 23.42 31.60 -3.01
C PRO A 184 24.51 32.65 -3.32
N GLU A 185 24.18 33.64 -4.15
CA GLU A 185 25.09 34.77 -4.41
C GLU A 185 25.34 35.56 -3.11
N LEU A 186 26.62 35.80 -2.78
CA LEU A 186 26.96 36.72 -1.71
C LEU A 186 26.88 38.17 -2.23
N ILE A 187 26.43 39.09 -1.38
CA ILE A 187 26.37 40.52 -1.74
C ILE A 187 27.79 40.98 -2.12
N GLU A 188 27.93 41.53 -3.34
CA GLU A 188 29.17 41.86 -4.09
C GLU A 188 30.31 42.59 -3.32
N ASN A 189 30.12 43.03 -2.07
CA ASN A 189 31.06 43.89 -1.34
C ASN A 189 31.61 43.33 -0.01
N VAL A 190 31.32 42.07 0.37
CA VAL A 190 31.74 41.52 1.70
C VAL A 190 32.72 40.33 1.62
N GLY A 191 32.99 39.83 0.42
CA GLY A 191 33.89 38.70 0.19
C GLY A 191 33.25 37.83 -0.87
N GLY A 192 33.82 37.79 -2.08
CA GLY A 192 33.21 37.08 -3.20
C GLY A 192 32.97 35.62 -2.83
N GLY A 193 31.78 35.12 -3.16
CA GLY A 193 31.46 33.71 -2.98
C GLY A 193 32.39 32.85 -3.83
N ARG A 194 32.47 31.58 -3.48
CA ARG A 194 33.26 30.60 -4.23
C ARG A 194 32.37 29.44 -4.64
N GLU A 195 32.76 28.78 -5.72
CA GLU A 195 32.18 27.49 -6.04
C GLU A 195 32.47 26.48 -4.92
N VAL A 196 31.54 25.56 -4.74
CA VAL A 196 31.64 24.47 -3.77
C VAL A 196 31.50 23.14 -4.49
N GLU A 197 32.30 22.17 -4.08
CA GLU A 197 32.21 20.80 -4.53
C GLU A 197 31.52 19.98 -3.43
N ILE A 198 30.48 19.25 -3.80
CA ILE A 198 29.68 18.47 -2.87
C ILE A 198 29.46 17.05 -3.38
N THR A 199 29.23 16.15 -2.43
CA THR A 199 28.78 14.79 -2.71
C THR A 199 27.53 14.48 -1.91
N TRP A 200 26.47 14.06 -2.61
CA TRP A 200 25.37 13.33 -2.00
C TRP A 200 25.77 11.86 -1.81
N SER A 201 25.51 11.31 -0.64
CA SER A 201 25.69 9.88 -0.34
C SER A 201 24.45 9.32 0.33
N LEU A 202 23.87 8.27 -0.24
CA LEU A 202 22.88 7.42 0.39
C LEU A 202 23.62 6.18 0.92
N VAL A 203 23.57 5.97 2.23
CA VAL A 203 24.21 4.83 2.90
C VAL A 203 23.18 4.01 3.66
N ASP A 204 23.45 2.73 3.86
CA ASP A 204 22.65 1.84 4.69
C ASP A 204 23.06 1.92 6.17
N GLU A 205 22.35 1.17 7.03
CA GLU A 205 22.63 1.10 8.48
C GLU A 205 24.03 0.53 8.82
N GLN A 206 24.70 -0.14 7.88
CA GLN A 206 26.07 -0.63 8.02
C GLN A 206 27.14 0.35 7.55
N GLU A 207 26.74 1.56 7.14
CA GLU A 207 27.61 2.59 6.54
C GLU A 207 28.14 2.23 5.14
N ASP A 208 27.55 1.22 4.49
CA ASP A 208 27.90 0.86 3.13
C ASP A 208 27.20 1.79 2.14
N ALA A 209 27.92 2.19 1.09
CA ALA A 209 27.39 3.14 0.11
C ALA A 209 26.38 2.48 -0.82
N CYS A 210 25.12 2.92 -0.77
CA CYS A 210 24.06 2.45 -1.66
C CYS A 210 24.11 3.21 -3.00
N GLN A 211 24.13 4.54 -2.94
CA GLN A 211 24.15 5.44 -4.10
C GLN A 211 24.89 6.73 -3.74
N GLY A 212 25.40 7.44 -4.74
CA GLY A 212 25.97 8.75 -4.51
C GLY A 212 26.13 9.55 -5.79
N ARG A 213 26.34 10.85 -5.63
CA ARG A 213 26.56 11.77 -6.74
C ARG A 213 27.45 12.92 -6.30
N TYR A 214 28.47 13.20 -7.10
CA TYR A 214 29.30 14.39 -6.98
C TYR A 214 28.76 15.53 -7.86
N ALA A 215 28.91 16.77 -7.41
CA ALA A 215 28.70 17.97 -8.22
C ALA A 215 29.54 19.16 -7.76
N VAL A 216 29.76 20.09 -8.69
CA VAL A 216 30.26 21.45 -8.41
C VAL A 216 29.07 22.40 -8.51
N VAL A 217 28.93 23.30 -7.53
CA VAL A 217 27.88 24.32 -7.46
C VAL A 217 28.55 25.70 -7.44
N HIS A 218 28.47 26.41 -8.56
CA HIS A 218 29.03 27.75 -8.67
C HIS A 218 28.20 28.76 -7.86
N GLU A 219 28.79 29.92 -7.54
CA GLU A 219 28.09 31.01 -6.86
C GLU A 219 26.85 31.44 -7.66
N GLY A 220 25.72 31.57 -6.97
CA GLY A 220 24.41 31.89 -7.55
C GLY A 220 23.71 30.74 -8.26
N GLU A 221 24.28 29.54 -8.26
CA GLU A 221 23.71 28.37 -8.93
C GLU A 221 23.16 27.33 -7.96
N GLN A 222 22.37 26.41 -8.52
CA GLN A 222 21.84 25.26 -7.82
C GLN A 222 22.01 23.98 -8.65
N VAL A 223 22.21 22.86 -7.98
CA VAL A 223 22.26 21.54 -8.60
C VAL A 223 21.32 20.59 -7.89
N THR A 224 20.54 19.83 -8.66
CA THR A 224 19.57 18.86 -8.15
C THR A 224 19.99 17.44 -8.49
N TRP A 225 19.98 16.53 -7.51
CA TRP A 225 20.07 15.08 -7.68
C TRP A 225 18.69 14.44 -7.56
N LYS A 226 18.32 13.66 -8.58
CA LYS A 226 17.10 12.83 -8.59
C LYS A 226 17.50 11.37 -8.74
N THR A 227 17.02 10.52 -7.85
CA THR A 227 17.30 9.08 -7.90
C THR A 227 16.13 8.26 -7.34
N ILE A 228 16.16 6.97 -7.65
CA ILE A 228 15.24 5.97 -7.12
C ILE A 228 16.08 4.87 -6.49
N HIS A 229 15.74 4.49 -5.28
CA HIS A 229 16.38 3.41 -4.54
C HIS A 229 15.35 2.33 -4.19
N PHE A 230 15.70 1.07 -4.42
CA PHE A 230 14.76 -0.06 -4.32
C PHE A 230 14.95 -0.94 -3.09
N ASN A 231 16.03 -0.77 -2.30
CA ASN A 231 16.15 -1.51 -1.05
C ASN A 231 15.35 -0.80 0.03
N THR A 232 14.21 -1.36 0.39
CA THR A 232 13.26 -0.80 1.37
C THR A 232 13.17 -1.68 2.62
N PHE A 233 14.15 -2.57 2.82
CA PHE A 233 14.21 -3.54 3.91
C PHE A 233 15.25 -3.19 4.97
N GLU A 234 15.81 -1.99 4.91
CA GLU A 234 16.84 -1.47 5.83
C GLU A 234 16.65 0.03 6.03
N LEU A 235 17.22 0.57 7.11
CA LEU A 235 17.29 2.01 7.32
C LEU A 235 18.35 2.60 6.39
N HIS A 236 18.08 3.82 5.92
CA HIS A 236 19.01 4.58 5.09
C HIS A 236 19.32 5.93 5.70
N GLU A 237 20.46 6.50 5.32
CA GLU A 237 20.82 7.86 5.64
C GLU A 237 21.29 8.62 4.39
N LEU A 238 20.64 9.75 4.11
CA LEU A 238 21.01 10.67 3.05
C LEU A 238 21.91 11.77 3.63
N ARG A 239 23.12 11.88 3.08
CA ARG A 239 24.16 12.81 3.51
C ARG A 239 24.56 13.74 2.36
N ILE A 240 24.89 14.98 2.71
CA ILE A 240 25.54 15.93 1.80
C ILE A 240 26.84 16.39 2.47
N SER A 241 27.97 16.14 1.82
CA SER A 241 29.29 16.54 2.32
C SER A 241 29.99 17.46 1.34
N TYR A 242 30.77 18.40 1.87
CA TYR A 242 31.74 19.16 1.08
C TYR A 242 32.95 18.29 0.74
N ASP A 243 33.36 18.34 -0.53
CA ASP A 243 34.60 17.72 -1.00
C ASP A 243 35.73 18.77 -1.10
N ASP A 244 35.41 19.96 -1.64
CA ASP A 244 36.27 21.15 -1.67
C ASP A 244 35.39 22.41 -1.77
N GLY A 245 35.97 23.57 -1.49
CA GLY A 245 35.21 24.79 -1.29
C GLY A 245 34.36 24.72 -0.02
N GLN A 246 33.99 25.88 0.50
CA GLN A 246 33.09 25.98 1.65
C GLN A 246 32.48 27.37 1.64
N ASP A 247 31.20 27.43 1.28
CA ASP A 247 30.35 28.62 1.32
C ASP A 247 29.07 28.26 2.08
N LEU A 248 28.21 29.23 2.37
CA LEU A 248 26.88 28.95 2.88
C LEU A 248 26.04 28.34 1.76
N ILE A 249 25.46 27.16 1.97
CA ILE A 249 24.52 26.56 1.02
C ILE A 249 23.12 26.48 1.59
N ASN A 250 22.13 26.43 0.70
CA ASN A 250 20.78 26.00 1.04
C ASN A 250 20.58 24.57 0.54
N VAL A 251 19.85 23.78 1.32
CA VAL A 251 19.50 22.40 1.01
C VAL A 251 17.98 22.28 0.99
N ASP A 252 17.43 21.75 -0.08
CA ASP A 252 16.01 21.44 -0.25
C ASP A 252 15.89 19.98 -0.69
N GLN A 253 15.25 19.14 0.12
CA GLN A 253 15.07 17.72 -0.19
C GLN A 253 13.61 17.30 -0.07
N SER A 254 13.15 16.53 -1.04
CA SER A 254 11.86 15.85 -1.06
C SER A 254 12.11 14.34 -1.23
N ILE A 255 11.78 13.56 -0.21
CA ILE A 255 11.91 12.10 -0.20
C ILE A 255 10.50 11.51 -0.19
N LEU A 256 10.20 10.57 -1.09
CA LEU A 256 8.93 9.84 -1.13
C LEU A 256 9.18 8.35 -0.92
N ILE A 257 8.54 7.77 0.10
CA ILE A 257 8.45 6.33 0.32
C ILE A 257 7.20 5.84 -0.43
N GLU A 258 7.41 5.21 -1.57
CA GLU A 258 6.36 4.83 -2.52
C GLU A 258 5.98 3.36 -2.36
N TYR A 259 4.68 3.07 -2.40
CA TYR A 259 4.12 1.72 -2.34
C TYR A 259 3.55 1.28 -3.69
N SER A 260 3.50 -0.02 -3.92
CA SER A 260 2.79 -0.61 -5.06
C SER A 260 1.30 -0.26 -5.02
N HIS A 261 0.72 0.01 -6.19
CA HIS A 261 -0.70 0.33 -6.36
C HIS A 261 -1.58 -0.91 -6.16
N LEU A 262 -1.83 -1.25 -4.89
CA LEU A 262 -2.63 -2.40 -4.45
C LEU A 262 -3.94 -1.98 -3.78
N GLU A 263 -4.19 -0.68 -3.67
CA GLU A 263 -5.42 -0.14 -3.07
C GLU A 263 -6.68 -0.52 -3.85
N SER A 264 -7.81 -0.58 -3.15
CA SER A 264 -9.13 -0.78 -3.77
C SER A 264 -9.45 0.39 -4.71
N PRO A 265 -10.08 0.18 -5.87
CA PRO A 265 -10.51 1.28 -6.74
C PRO A 265 -11.59 2.13 -6.05
N PRO A 266 -11.58 3.46 -6.21
CA PRO A 266 -12.67 4.32 -5.74
C PRO A 266 -14.05 3.89 -6.23
N THR A 267 -15.07 4.16 -5.42
CA THR A 267 -16.48 3.83 -5.72
C THR A 267 -17.36 5.08 -5.87
N GLY A 268 -16.80 6.27 -5.69
CA GLY A 268 -17.44 7.58 -5.92
C GLY A 268 -17.36 8.08 -7.36
#